data_AF-A0A707BT27-F1
#
_entry.id   AF-A0A707BT27-F1
#
_cell.length_a   1.000
_cell.length_b   1.000
_cell.length_c   1.000
_cell.angle_alpha   90.00
_cell.angle_beta   90.00
_cell.angle_gamma   90.00
#
_symmetry.space_group_name_H-M   'P 1'
#
loop_
_entity.id
_entity.type
_entity.pdbx_description
1 polymer ?
#
loop_
_entity_poly.entity_id
_entity_poly.type
_entity_poly.pdbx_seq_one_letter_code
_entity_poly.pdbx_strand_id
1 'polypeptide(L)'
;MLSVIGIGPGSQAMMTMEAIEALQAAEIVVGYKTYTHLVKAFTGDKQVIKTGMCREIERCQAAIELAQAGHNVALISSGDAGIYG
;
A
#
# COMPACT_ATOMS: atom_id res chain seq x y z
N MET A 1 9.93 -2.96 8.40
CA MET A 1 9.62 -1.51 8.21
C MET A 1 8.22 -1.41 7.63
N LEU A 2 7.41 -0.42 8.07
CA LEU A 2 6.06 -0.21 7.55
C LEU A 2 5.90 1.24 7.06
N SER A 3 5.61 1.40 5.78
CA SER A 3 5.26 2.68 5.17
C SER A 3 3.76 2.72 4.90
N VAL A 4 3.08 3.78 5.34
CA VAL A 4 1.67 4.04 5.04
C VAL A 4 1.61 5.09 3.95
N ILE A 5 1.14 4.70 2.75
CA ILE A 5 1.34 5.46 1.51
C ILE A 5 0.01 5.92 0.96
N GLY A 6 -0.15 7.23 0.81
CA GLY A 6 -1.21 7.83 0.00
C GLY A 6 -0.86 7.76 -1.49
N ILE A 7 -1.72 7.16 -2.31
CA ILE A 7 -1.49 7.00 -3.77
C ILE A 7 -2.14 8.11 -4.60
N GLY A 8 -2.62 9.17 -3.95
CA GLY A 8 -3.32 10.26 -4.60
C GLY A 8 -4.67 9.84 -5.20
N PRO A 9 -5.23 10.61 -6.15
CA PRO A 9 -6.58 10.39 -6.70
C PRO A 9 -6.68 9.19 -7.65
N GLY A 10 -5.59 8.43 -7.86
CA GLY A 10 -5.56 7.20 -8.66
C GLY A 10 -4.88 7.29 -10.02
N SER A 11 -4.58 8.50 -10.51
CA SER A 11 -3.69 8.67 -11.66
C SER A 11 -2.23 8.60 -11.23
N GLN A 12 -1.42 7.83 -11.96
CA GLN A 12 0.03 7.75 -11.73
C GLN A 12 0.72 9.13 -11.81
N ALA A 13 0.26 10.02 -12.69
CA ALA A 13 0.83 11.37 -12.82
C ALA A 13 0.58 12.26 -11.59
N MET A 14 -0.32 11.85 -10.70
CA MET A 14 -0.68 12.57 -9.47
C MET A 14 -0.09 11.90 -8.22
N MET A 15 0.71 10.83 -8.36
CA MET A 15 1.46 10.26 -7.25
C MET A 15 2.70 11.11 -6.97
N THR A 16 3.04 11.28 -5.70
CA THR A 16 4.33 11.90 -5.34
C THR A 16 5.47 10.96 -5.69
N MET A 17 6.66 11.52 -5.94
CA MET A 17 7.85 10.69 -6.19
C MET A 17 8.16 9.79 -4.99
N GLU A 18 8.01 10.31 -3.77
CA GLU A 18 8.22 9.56 -2.53
C GLU A 18 7.28 8.34 -2.41
N ALA A 19 6.02 8.46 -2.82
CA ALA A 19 5.09 7.33 -2.84
C ALA A 19 5.53 6.24 -3.82
N ILE A 20 6.03 6.64 -5.00
CA ILE A 20 6.54 5.71 -6.02
C ILE A 20 7.78 4.99 -5.50
N GLU A 21 8.74 5.73 -4.95
CA GLU A 21 9.98 5.17 -4.40
C GLU A 21 9.69 4.19 -3.25
N ALA A 22 8.78 4.55 -2.34
CA ALA A 22 8.36 3.67 -1.25
C ALA A 22 7.67 2.39 -1.75
N LEU A 23 6.83 2.48 -2.79
CA LEU A 23 6.21 1.31 -3.43
C LEU A 23 7.25 0.40 -4.11
N GLN A 24 8.25 1.00 -4.76
CA GLN A 24 9.34 0.26 -5.40
C GLN A 24 10.27 -0.41 -4.39
N ALA A 25 10.52 0.23 -3.24
CA ALA A 25 11.35 -0.31 -2.17
C ALA A 25 10.67 -1.43 -1.36
N ALA A 26 9.34 -1.45 -1.31
CA ALA A 26 8.58 -2.45 -0.54
C ALA A 26 8.73 -3.86 -1.13
N GLU A 27 8.82 -4.87 -0.27
CA GLU A 27 8.78 -6.28 -0.64
C GLU A 27 7.33 -6.78 -0.78
N ILE A 28 6.45 -6.22 0.07
CA ILE A 28 5.05 -6.61 0.19
C ILE A 28 4.17 -5.36 0.13
N VAL A 29 3.14 -5.40 -0.73
CA VAL A 29 2.12 -4.35 -0.82
C VAL A 29 0.82 -4.85 -0.23
N VAL A 30 0.27 -4.11 0.73
CA VAL A 30 -0.97 -4.43 1.43
C VAL A 30 -1.98 -3.32 1.14
N GLY A 31 -3.20 -3.67 0.70
CA GLY A 31 -4.17 -2.64 0.31
C GLY A 31 -5.59 -3.16 0.08
N TYR A 32 -6.52 -2.23 -0.07
CA TYR A 32 -7.84 -2.54 -0.61
C TYR A 32 -7.72 -2.94 -2.09
N LYS A 33 -8.47 -3.96 -2.52
CA LYS A 33 -8.41 -4.52 -3.88
C LYS A 33 -8.39 -3.46 -4.98
N THR A 34 -9.22 -2.42 -4.90
CA THR A 34 -9.25 -1.35 -5.92
C THR A 34 -7.95 -0.56 -5.95
N TYR A 35 -7.38 -0.22 -4.80
CA TYR A 35 -6.16 0.57 -4.71
C TYR A 35 -4.95 -0.24 -5.19
N THR A 36 -4.91 -1.54 -4.89
CA THR A 36 -3.84 -2.43 -5.38
C THR A 36 -3.81 -2.53 -6.91
N HIS A 37 -4.96 -2.32 -7.58
CA HIS A 37 -5.01 -2.29 -9.03
C HIS A 37 -4.38 -1.03 -9.62
N LEU A 38 -4.56 0.11 -8.97
CA LEU A 38 -4.02 1.40 -9.41
C LEU A 38 -2.49 1.47 -9.36
N VAL A 39 -1.88 0.73 -8.43
CA VAL A 39 -0.42 0.68 -8.27
C VAL A 39 0.24 -0.53 -8.95
N LYS A 40 -0.50 -1.30 -9.76
CA LYS A 40 0.00 -2.56 -10.34
C LYS A 40 1.29 -2.40 -11.16
N ALA A 41 1.50 -1.23 -11.77
CA ALA A 41 2.73 -0.91 -12.50
C ALA A 41 3.98 -0.92 -11.61
N PHE A 42 3.82 -0.70 -10.30
CA PHE A 42 4.90 -0.65 -9.31
C PHE A 42 5.07 -1.95 -8.54
N THR A 43 4.11 -2.87 -8.63
CA THR A 43 4.14 -4.11 -7.85
C THR A 43 5.01 -5.19 -8.50
N GLY A 44 5.16 -5.22 -9.83
CA GLY A 44 5.94 -6.28 -10.50
C GLY A 44 5.56 -7.68 -10.01
N ASP A 45 6.56 -8.46 -9.59
CA ASP A 45 6.40 -9.80 -8.98
C ASP A 45 6.32 -9.78 -7.43
N LYS A 46 6.23 -8.59 -6.81
CA LYS A 46 6.12 -8.45 -5.35
C LYS A 46 4.86 -9.15 -4.84
N GLN A 47 4.90 -9.59 -3.59
CA GLN A 47 3.72 -10.12 -2.93
C GLN A 47 2.69 -8.99 -2.73
N VAL A 48 1.45 -9.23 -3.15
CA VAL A 48 0.34 -8.27 -2.96
C VAL A 48 -0.76 -8.92 -2.14
N ILE A 49 -0.99 -8.38 -0.95
CA ILE A 49 -2.09 -8.77 -0.06
C ILE A 49 -3.23 -7.78 -0.25
N LYS A 50 -4.37 -8.31 -0.69
CA LYS A 50 -5.57 -7.53 -0.98
C LYS A 50 -6.71 -7.94 -0.07
N THR A 51 -7.33 -6.96 0.59
CA THR A 51 -8.55 -7.18 1.37
C THR A 51 -9.77 -6.58 0.68
N GLY A 52 -10.96 -7.00 1.13
CA GLY A 52 -12.24 -6.41 0.73
C GLY A 52 -12.57 -5.14 1.54
N MET A 53 -13.75 -4.58 1.28
CA MET A 53 -14.30 -3.47 2.08
C MET A 53 -14.59 -3.91 3.52
N CYS A 54 -14.59 -2.95 4.46
CA CYS A 54 -14.92 -3.17 5.88
C CYS A 54 -13.95 -4.13 6.61
N ARG A 55 -12.69 -4.18 6.13
CA ARG A 55 -11.62 -5.02 6.68
C ARG A 55 -10.37 -4.19 6.99
N GLU A 56 -10.57 -2.93 7.38
CA GLU A 56 -9.50 -1.96 7.64
C GLU A 56 -8.60 -2.45 8.78
N ILE A 57 -9.20 -2.88 9.90
CA ILE A 57 -8.45 -3.37 11.06
C ILE A 57 -7.62 -4.60 10.70
N GLU A 58 -8.22 -5.59 10.04
CA GLU A 58 -7.51 -6.80 9.60
C GLU A 58 -6.38 -6.48 8.62
N ARG A 59 -6.60 -5.53 7.69
CA ARG A 59 -5.59 -5.09 6.73
C ARG A 59 -4.40 -4.44 7.44
N CYS A 60 -4.66 -3.55 8.39
CA CYS A 60 -3.61 -2.91 9.18
C CYS A 60 -2.85 -3.92 10.03
N GLN A 61 -3.56 -4.84 10.69
CA GLN A 61 -2.96 -5.88 11.52
C GLN A 61 -2.01 -6.77 10.69
N ALA A 62 -2.43 -7.22 9.52
CA ALA A 62 -1.59 -8.01 8.61
C ALA A 62 -0.33 -7.24 8.18
N ALA A 63 -0.46 -5.94 7.86
CA ALA A 63 0.69 -5.12 7.48
C ALA A 63 1.69 -4.94 8.63
N ILE A 64 1.19 -4.76 9.87
CA ILE A 64 2.02 -4.64 11.08
C ILE A 64 2.77 -5.95 11.34
N GLU A 65 2.09 -7.09 11.30
CA GLU A 65 2.69 -8.40 11.54
C GLU A 65 3.82 -8.70 10.56
N LEU A 66 3.62 -8.42 9.27
CA LEU A 66 4.64 -8.60 8.24
C LEU A 66 5.84 -7.67 8.46
N ALA A 67 5.59 -6.41 8.83
CA ALA A 67 6.66 -5.47 9.12
C ALA A 67 7.46 -5.86 10.37
N GLN A 68 6.80 -6.43 11.39
CA GLN A 68 7.42 -6.98 12.59
C GLN A 68 8.22 -8.26 12.30
N ALA A 69 7.80 -9.05 11.31
CA ALA A 69 8.56 -10.19 10.81
C ALA A 69 9.82 -9.79 10.00
N GLY A 70 10.08 -8.49 9.84
CA GLY A 70 11.29 -7.95 9.22
C GLY A 70 11.10 -7.51 7.76
N HIS A 71 9.92 -7.71 7.17
CA HIS A 71 9.66 -7.30 5.79
C HIS A 71 9.59 -5.78 5.63
N ASN A 72 9.90 -5.30 4.42
CA ASN A 72 9.57 -3.93 4.03
C ASN A 72 8.16 -3.89 3.42
N VAL A 73 7.21 -3.26 4.12
CA VAL A 73 5.79 -3.33 3.81
C VAL A 73 5.24 -1.96 3.42
N ALA A 74 4.52 -1.90 2.31
CA ALA A 74 3.75 -0.73 1.87
C ALA A 74 2.25 -0.97 2.11
N LEU A 75 1.68 -0.27 3.09
CA LEU A 75 0.23 -0.20 3.30
C LEU A 75 -0.33 0.99 2.51
N ILE A 76 -1.13 0.73 1.48
CA ILE A 76 -1.62 1.78 0.58
C ILE A 76 -3.04 2.24 0.92
N SER A 77 -3.28 3.54 0.78
CA SER A 77 -4.60 4.16 0.82
C SER A 77 -4.77 5.15 -0.34
N SER A 78 -6.00 5.35 -0.80
CA SER A 78 -6.31 6.37 -1.81
C SER A 78 -6.16 7.77 -1.25
N GLY A 79 -5.80 8.74 -2.08
CA GLY A 79 -5.62 10.12 -1.63
C GLY A 79 -4.44 10.22 -0.67
N ASP A 80 -4.71 10.72 0.54
CA ASP A 80 -3.76 10.83 1.64
C ASP A 80 -4.08 9.78 2.72
N ALA A 81 -3.05 9.09 3.20
CA ALA A 81 -3.22 8.02 4.17
C ALA A 81 -3.71 8.48 5.56
N GLY A 82 -3.57 9.77 5.89
CA GLY A 82 -4.06 10.37 7.13
C GLY A 82 -5.50 10.86 7.05
N ILE A 83 -6.14 10.85 5.87
CA ILE A 83 -7.49 11.39 5.66
C ILE A 83 -8.47 10.24 5.36
N TYR A 84 -9.11 9.71 6.41
CA TYR A 84 -10.07 8.60 6.32
C TYR A 84 -9.53 7.37 5.58
N GLY A 85 -8.22 7.13 5.73
CA GLY A 85 -7.44 6.14 4.99
C GLY A 85 -7.46 4.71 5.53
#